data_AF-A0A0B1SEW4-F1
#
_entry.id   AF-A0A0B1SEW4-F1
#
_cell.length_a   1.000
_cell.length_b   1.000
_cell.length_c   1.000
_cell.angle_alpha   90.00
_cell.angle_beta   90.00
_cell.angle_gamma   90.00
#
_symmetry.space_group_name_H-M   'P 1'
#
loop_
_entity.id
_entity.type
_entity.pdbx_description
1 polymer ?
#
loop_
_entity_poly.entity_id
_entity_poly.type
_entity_poly.pdbx_seq_one_letter_code
_entity_poly.pdbx_strand_id
1 'polypeptide(L)'
;MTKRAPRAKFLLIDRSGSRNKYDNKALQENPSLDIKRLRCSIEHVDLSKVETLKDVMSLCAVCKHFCGSATDAGIRCLANGIAGGLSLNGFVLVPCCHHKSRYSEYCGREFLAEWNLDSEGDFAALRLVAAWAVCGITLRKGEDVDLCAQVVDPETARTGTDSEVSIIEKGDAICQKERAERLESWDPQWKEELGRRAKMVLETGRARYLTKIGFTTKVIKYVPETVSPENLLILGIKEPACP
;
A
#
# COMPACT_ATOMS: atom_id res chain seq x y z
N MET A 1 -24.76 -11.19 19.83
CA MET A 1 -23.94 -12.36 19.41
C MET A 1 -22.60 -12.27 20.10
N THR A 2 -22.32 -13.17 21.05
CA THR A 2 -21.00 -13.31 21.68
C THR A 2 -20.00 -13.65 20.58
N LYS A 3 -19.08 -12.73 20.27
CA LYS A 3 -18.03 -12.95 19.27
C LYS A 3 -17.12 -14.07 19.76
N ARG A 4 -17.33 -15.30 19.30
CA ARG A 4 -16.43 -16.42 19.60
C ARG A 4 -15.20 -16.28 18.70
N ALA A 5 -14.05 -15.99 19.30
CA ALA A 5 -12.78 -16.10 18.60
C ALA A 5 -12.42 -17.58 18.39
N PRO A 6 -11.79 -17.94 17.26
CA PRO A 6 -11.26 -19.29 17.09
C PRO A 6 -10.19 -19.57 18.16
N ARG A 7 -10.03 -20.83 18.56
CA ARG A 7 -8.88 -21.25 19.39
C ARG A 7 -7.62 -21.23 18.53
N ALA A 8 -6.94 -20.09 18.53
CA ALA A 8 -5.71 -19.85 17.82
C ALA A 8 -4.80 -18.94 18.65
N LYS A 9 -3.50 -18.97 18.34
CA LYS A 9 -2.53 -17.99 18.83
C LYS A 9 -2.55 -16.78 17.88
N PHE A 10 -2.63 -15.58 18.42
CA PHE A 10 -2.63 -14.35 17.65
C PHE A 10 -1.34 -13.57 17.90
N LEU A 11 -0.53 -13.44 16.85
CA LEU A 11 0.59 -12.51 16.82
C LEU A 11 0.17 -11.24 16.10
N LEU A 12 0.11 -10.13 16.82
CA LEU A 12 -0.21 -8.81 16.28
C LEU A 12 1.09 -8.04 16.06
N ILE A 13 1.27 -7.47 14.88
CA ILE A 13 2.44 -6.64 14.55
C ILE A 13 1.96 -5.23 14.27
N ASP A 14 2.54 -4.25 14.95
CA ASP A 14 2.21 -2.84 14.76
C ASP A 14 3.45 -1.97 15.02
N ARG A 15 3.56 -0.84 14.33
CA ARG A 15 4.73 0.04 14.43
C ARG A 15 4.80 0.75 15.79
N SER A 16 3.68 1.20 16.36
CA SER A 16 3.67 1.92 17.64
C SER A 16 2.27 2.06 18.29
N GLY A 17 2.25 2.54 19.55
CA GLY A 17 1.25 3.53 19.99
C GLY A 17 -0.06 3.09 20.65
N SER A 18 -0.47 1.83 20.63
CA SER A 18 -1.72 1.47 21.32
C SER A 18 -1.49 1.25 22.83
N ARG A 19 -2.35 1.80 23.71
CA ARG A 19 -2.35 1.47 25.16
C ARG A 19 -2.88 0.05 25.44
N ASN A 20 -2.80 -0.84 24.45
CA ASN A 20 -3.38 -2.20 24.47
C ASN A 20 -4.85 -2.22 24.94
N LYS A 21 -5.62 -1.12 24.78
CA LYS A 21 -6.99 -1.01 25.32
C LYS A 21 -7.91 -2.11 24.77
N TYR A 22 -7.80 -2.38 23.47
CA TYR A 22 -8.59 -3.42 22.81
C TYR A 22 -8.10 -4.83 23.17
N ASP A 23 -6.79 -5.03 23.27
CA ASP A 23 -6.18 -6.29 23.69
C ASP A 23 -6.64 -6.63 25.13
N ASN A 24 -6.58 -5.66 26.05
CA ASN A 24 -7.04 -5.78 27.43
C ASN A 24 -8.54 -6.06 27.50
N LYS A 25 -9.36 -5.34 26.72
CA LYS A 25 -10.80 -5.59 26.66
C LYS A 25 -11.12 -6.99 26.12
N ALA A 26 -10.40 -7.44 25.08
CA ALA A 26 -10.57 -8.78 24.53
C ALA A 26 -10.22 -9.87 25.56
N LEU A 27 -9.13 -9.68 26.32
CA LEU A 27 -8.73 -10.59 27.40
C LEU A 27 -9.71 -10.54 28.59
N GLN A 28 -10.32 -9.39 28.90
CA GLN A 28 -11.37 -9.28 29.92
C GLN A 28 -12.64 -10.03 29.50
N GLU A 29 -13.04 -9.92 28.22
CA GLU A 29 -14.20 -10.62 27.68
C GLU A 29 -13.95 -12.13 27.49
N ASN A 30 -12.70 -12.51 27.20
CA ASN A 30 -12.28 -13.90 27.04
C ASN A 30 -10.82 -14.11 27.53
N PRO A 31 -10.63 -14.51 28.79
CA PRO A 31 -9.31 -14.74 29.38
C PRO A 31 -8.51 -15.89 28.73
N SER A 32 -9.14 -16.73 27.91
CA SER A 32 -8.49 -17.85 27.21
C SER A 32 -7.79 -17.46 25.90
N LEU A 33 -7.88 -16.20 25.47
CA LEU A 33 -7.22 -15.72 24.26
C LEU A 33 -5.69 -15.70 24.42
N ASP A 34 -4.98 -16.33 23.49
CA ASP A 34 -3.52 -16.24 23.38
C ASP A 34 -3.15 -15.13 22.38
N ILE A 35 -2.94 -13.92 22.88
CA ILE A 35 -2.59 -12.74 22.07
C ILE A 35 -1.23 -12.21 22.51
N LYS A 36 -0.31 -12.07 21.56
CA LYS A 36 0.96 -11.34 21.75
C LYS A 36 1.07 -10.22 20.72
N ARG A 37 1.64 -9.10 21.14
CA ARG A 37 1.86 -7.94 20.26
C ARG A 37 3.35 -7.62 20.15
N LEU A 38 3.87 -7.68 18.93
CA LEU A 38 5.20 -7.20 18.59
C LEU A 38 5.10 -5.74 18.14
N ARG A 39 5.77 -4.83 18.85
CA ARG A 39 5.87 -3.41 18.50
C ARG A 39 7.11 -3.20 17.65
N CYS A 40 6.94 -3.29 16.35
CA CYS A 40 8.03 -3.21 15.39
C CYS A 40 7.47 -2.77 14.04
N SER A 41 8.20 -1.89 13.34
CA SER A 41 7.89 -1.59 11.94
C SER A 41 8.03 -2.87 11.12
N ILE A 42 7.06 -3.16 10.24
CA ILE A 42 7.04 -4.41 9.45
C ILE A 42 8.31 -4.58 8.61
N GLU A 43 8.95 -3.48 8.20
CA GLU A 43 10.21 -3.45 7.45
C GLU A 43 11.42 -4.02 8.21
N HIS A 44 11.32 -4.16 9.53
CA HIS A 44 12.35 -4.71 10.40
C HIS A 44 11.99 -6.07 10.99
N VAL A 45 10.81 -6.60 10.66
CA VAL A 45 10.37 -7.89 11.20
C VAL A 45 10.97 -9.04 10.42
N ASP A 46 11.64 -9.93 11.15
CA ASP A 46 12.09 -11.24 10.68
C ASP A 46 11.26 -12.32 11.37
N LEU A 47 10.28 -12.89 10.65
CA LEU A 47 9.37 -13.88 11.23
C LEU A 47 10.10 -15.15 11.67
N SER A 48 11.20 -15.50 11.00
CA SER A 48 12.00 -16.67 11.37
C SER A 48 12.61 -16.57 12.78
N LYS A 49 12.75 -15.35 13.30
CA LYS A 49 13.31 -15.06 14.63
C LYS A 49 12.25 -14.85 15.71
N VAL A 50 10.97 -14.93 15.38
CA VAL A 50 9.89 -14.73 16.36
C VAL A 50 9.64 -16.03 17.12
N GLU A 51 10.12 -16.10 18.36
CA GLU A 51 10.09 -17.32 19.20
C GLU A 51 8.69 -17.94 19.32
N THR A 52 7.65 -17.11 19.42
CA THR A 52 6.26 -17.58 19.58
C THR A 52 5.74 -18.35 18.35
N LEU A 53 6.37 -18.21 17.20
CA LEU A 53 5.99 -18.90 15.97
C LEU A 53 6.65 -20.27 15.80
N LYS A 54 7.68 -20.61 16.59
CA LYS A 54 8.41 -21.89 16.45
C LYS A 54 7.56 -23.12 16.81
N ASP A 55 6.60 -22.95 17.71
CA ASP A 55 5.73 -24.04 18.16
C ASP A 55 4.41 -24.15 17.36
N VAL A 56 4.32 -23.45 16.22
CA VAL A 56 3.08 -23.34 15.44
C VAL A 56 3.14 -24.27 14.22
N MET A 57 2.18 -25.20 14.14
CA MET A 57 2.09 -26.15 13.02
C MET A 57 1.66 -25.50 11.69
N SER A 58 0.85 -24.44 11.77
CA SER A 58 0.32 -23.75 10.60
C SER A 58 0.07 -22.27 10.89
N LEU A 59 0.52 -21.41 9.99
CA LEU A 59 0.37 -19.96 10.06
C LEU A 59 -0.57 -19.48 8.95
N CYS A 60 -1.42 -18.51 9.29
CA CYS A 60 -2.15 -17.68 8.33
C CYS A 60 -1.86 -16.21 8.64
N ALA A 61 -1.58 -15.41 7.62
CA ALA A 61 -1.30 -14.00 7.78
C ALA A 61 -2.47 -13.13 7.31
N VAL A 62 -2.81 -12.09 8.07
CA VAL A 62 -3.81 -11.10 7.68
C VAL A 62 -3.22 -9.72 7.89
N CYS A 63 -3.18 -8.92 6.83
CA CYS A 63 -2.61 -7.59 6.86
C CYS A 63 -3.67 -6.59 6.37
N LYS A 64 -4.00 -5.60 7.21
CA LYS A 64 -4.95 -4.54 6.83
C LYS A 64 -4.25 -3.20 6.64
N HIS A 65 -4.56 -2.57 5.51
CA HIS A 65 -4.10 -1.25 5.06
C HIS A 65 -2.59 -1.06 5.11
N PHE A 66 -1.83 -1.91 4.40
CA PHE A 66 -0.42 -1.66 4.20
C PHE A 66 -0.19 -0.47 3.25
N CYS A 67 0.23 0.65 3.82
CA CYS A 67 0.43 1.89 3.08
C CYS A 67 1.82 1.93 2.43
N GLY A 68 1.86 2.12 1.11
CA GLY A 68 3.10 2.22 0.34
C GLY A 68 3.97 0.97 0.45
N SER A 69 5.27 1.14 0.68
CA SER A 69 6.25 0.04 0.77
C SER A 69 5.99 -0.95 1.92
N ALA A 70 5.08 -0.65 2.85
CA ALA A 70 4.69 -1.60 3.90
C ALA A 70 4.14 -2.92 3.31
N THR A 71 3.53 -2.88 2.13
CA THR A 71 3.04 -4.08 1.44
C THR A 71 4.22 -4.98 1.06
N ASP A 72 5.22 -4.41 0.41
CA ASP A 72 6.40 -5.13 -0.05
C ASP A 72 7.31 -5.57 1.11
N ALA A 73 7.38 -4.78 2.19
CA ALA A 73 7.96 -5.20 3.46
C ALA A 73 7.21 -6.38 4.10
N GLY A 74 5.88 -6.36 4.07
CA GLY A 74 5.04 -7.49 4.50
C GLY A 74 5.31 -8.76 3.68
N ILE A 75 5.44 -8.64 2.36
CA ILE A 75 5.79 -9.78 1.49
C ILE A 75 7.17 -10.34 1.82
N ARG A 76 8.18 -9.49 2.03
CA ARG A 76 9.52 -9.92 2.47
C ARG A 76 9.48 -10.60 3.85
N CYS A 77 8.66 -10.08 4.74
CA CYS A 77 8.40 -10.64 6.06
C CYS A 77 7.78 -12.04 5.97
N LEU A 78 6.80 -12.27 5.09
CA LEU A 78 6.28 -13.62 4.84
C LEU A 78 7.34 -14.55 4.21
N ALA A 79 8.10 -14.05 3.24
CA ALA A 79 9.14 -14.82 2.55
C ALA A 79 10.26 -15.28 3.51
N ASN A 80 10.70 -14.41 4.44
CA ASN A 80 11.71 -14.80 5.43
C ASN A 80 11.20 -15.86 6.42
N GLY A 81 9.91 -15.79 6.78
CA GLY A 81 9.27 -16.81 7.61
C GLY A 81 9.27 -18.18 6.92
N ILE A 82 8.90 -18.22 5.64
CA ILE A 82 8.91 -19.44 4.82
C ILE A 82 10.34 -20.00 4.70
N ALA A 83 11.31 -19.15 4.38
CA ALA A 83 12.72 -19.56 4.29
C ALA A 83 13.27 -20.05 5.64
N GLY A 84 12.76 -19.53 6.75
CA GLY A 84 13.06 -19.98 8.11
C GLY A 84 12.32 -21.24 8.55
N GLY A 85 11.55 -21.88 7.67
CA GLY A 85 10.84 -23.14 7.94
C GLY A 85 9.42 -22.98 8.51
N LEU A 86 8.88 -21.76 8.57
CA LEU A 86 7.48 -21.58 9.00
C LEU A 86 6.52 -22.09 7.93
N SER A 87 5.54 -22.90 8.38
CA SER A 87 4.47 -23.41 7.53
C SER A 87 3.37 -22.35 7.33
N LEU A 88 3.54 -21.46 6.36
CA LEU A 88 2.52 -20.47 5.97
C LEU A 88 1.54 -21.09 4.97
N ASN A 89 0.29 -21.31 5.40
CA ASN A 89 -0.75 -21.95 4.57
C ASN A 89 -1.53 -20.95 3.73
N GLY A 90 -1.53 -19.67 4.12
CA GLY A 90 -2.19 -18.64 3.35
C GLY A 90 -2.04 -17.25 3.94
N PHE A 91 -2.39 -16.27 3.14
CA PHE A 91 -2.35 -14.88 3.54
C PHE A 91 -3.43 -14.05 2.86
N VAL A 92 -3.75 -12.93 3.50
CA VAL A 92 -4.54 -11.85 2.96
C VAL A 92 -3.74 -10.56 3.13
N LEU A 93 -3.38 -9.93 2.02
CA LEU A 93 -2.75 -8.61 1.99
C LEU A 93 -3.75 -7.59 1.45
N VAL A 94 -3.86 -6.44 2.13
CA VAL A 94 -4.67 -5.30 1.67
C VAL A 94 -3.73 -4.11 1.43
N PRO A 95 -3.15 -4.00 0.22
CA PRO A 95 -2.30 -2.90 -0.20
C PRO A 95 -3.10 -1.60 -0.26
N CYS A 96 -2.50 -0.49 0.16
CA CYS A 96 -3.08 0.84 0.01
C CYS A 96 -1.98 1.90 -0.21
N CYS A 97 -2.37 3.13 -0.55
CA CYS A 97 -1.45 4.23 -0.78
C CYS A 97 -0.38 3.93 -1.85
N HIS A 98 -0.75 3.43 -3.02
CA HIS A 98 0.21 3.04 -4.09
C HIS A 98 1.21 4.14 -4.43
N HIS A 99 0.78 5.41 -4.38
CA HIS A 99 1.61 6.59 -4.60
C HIS A 99 2.83 6.68 -3.66
N LYS A 100 2.80 6.05 -2.47
CA LYS A 100 3.92 6.02 -1.51
C LYS A 100 4.86 4.83 -1.68
N SER A 101 4.57 3.91 -2.60
CA SER A 101 5.45 2.77 -2.86
C SER A 101 6.77 3.25 -3.46
N ARG A 102 7.86 2.54 -3.21
CA ARG A 102 9.19 2.84 -3.78
C ARG A 102 9.61 1.71 -4.71
N TYR A 103 10.15 2.04 -5.88
CA TYR A 103 10.52 1.04 -6.89
C TYR A 103 11.62 0.10 -6.38
N SER A 104 12.61 0.65 -5.69
CA SER A 104 13.67 -0.12 -5.02
C SER A 104 13.17 -1.17 -4.01
N GLU A 105 11.99 -0.97 -3.43
CA GLU A 105 11.38 -1.90 -2.48
C GLU A 105 10.30 -2.79 -3.10
N TYR A 106 9.76 -2.41 -4.25
CA TYR A 106 8.68 -3.11 -4.92
C TYR A 106 9.09 -4.53 -5.34
N CYS A 107 8.33 -5.56 -4.95
CA CYS A 107 8.71 -6.94 -5.23
C CYS A 107 8.34 -7.42 -6.66
N GLY A 108 7.43 -6.71 -7.34
CA GLY A 108 6.95 -7.07 -8.68
C GLY A 108 7.80 -6.53 -9.84
N ARG A 109 9.07 -6.17 -9.63
CA ARG A 109 9.90 -5.54 -10.67
C ARG A 109 10.07 -6.39 -11.92
N GLU A 110 10.26 -7.70 -11.77
CA GLU A 110 10.39 -8.61 -12.92
C GLU A 110 9.12 -8.62 -13.78
N PHE A 111 7.95 -8.57 -13.16
CA PHE A 111 6.69 -8.46 -13.89
C PHE A 111 6.61 -7.14 -14.66
N LEU A 112 7.03 -6.01 -14.07
CA LEU A 112 7.03 -4.73 -14.78
C LEU A 112 8.04 -4.71 -15.94
N ALA A 113 9.17 -5.37 -15.79
CA ALA A 113 10.18 -5.49 -16.85
C ALA A 113 9.64 -6.23 -18.09
N GLU A 114 8.74 -7.21 -17.93
CA GLU A 114 8.06 -7.87 -19.06
C GLU A 114 7.27 -6.88 -19.94
N TRP A 115 6.91 -5.71 -19.39
CA TRP A 115 6.17 -4.65 -20.08
C TRP A 115 7.00 -3.41 -20.38
N ASN A 116 8.33 -3.48 -20.22
CA ASN A 116 9.26 -2.34 -20.33
C ASN A 116 8.92 -1.18 -19.37
N LEU A 117 8.51 -1.52 -18.14
CA LEU A 117 8.24 -0.57 -17.06
C LEU A 117 9.26 -0.74 -15.92
N ASP A 118 10.53 -0.89 -16.27
CA ASP A 118 11.63 -1.28 -15.38
C ASP A 118 12.55 -0.13 -14.94
N SER A 119 12.13 1.12 -15.15
CA SER A 119 12.82 2.29 -14.60
C SER A 119 12.10 2.91 -13.40
N GLU A 120 12.85 3.65 -12.57
CA GLU A 120 12.27 4.52 -11.52
C GLU A 120 11.26 5.52 -12.09
N GLY A 121 11.50 6.00 -13.32
CA GLY A 121 10.62 6.93 -14.03
C GLY A 121 9.28 6.28 -14.40
N ASP A 122 9.32 5.07 -14.96
CA ASP A 122 8.11 4.32 -15.34
C ASP A 122 7.28 3.98 -14.10
N PHE A 123 7.95 3.55 -13.03
CA PHE A 123 7.28 3.28 -11.77
C PHE A 123 6.69 4.56 -11.14
N ALA A 124 7.38 5.70 -11.24
CA ALA A 124 6.84 6.97 -10.80
C ALA A 124 5.60 7.39 -11.59
N ALA A 125 5.61 7.21 -12.91
CA ALA A 125 4.44 7.44 -13.76
C ALA A 125 3.28 6.52 -13.38
N LEU A 126 3.54 5.22 -13.18
CA LEU A 126 2.52 4.25 -12.78
C LEU A 126 1.90 4.60 -11.41
N ARG A 127 2.71 5.04 -10.44
CA ARG A 127 2.23 5.54 -9.14
C ARG A 127 1.38 6.80 -9.26
N LEU A 128 1.77 7.73 -10.13
CA LEU A 128 1.02 8.95 -10.40
C LEU A 128 -0.36 8.61 -10.97
N VAL A 129 -0.42 7.74 -11.98
CA VAL A 129 -1.69 7.27 -12.56
C VAL A 129 -2.53 6.55 -11.51
N ALA A 130 -1.93 5.67 -10.70
CA ALA A 130 -2.64 4.96 -9.64
C ALA A 130 -3.32 5.90 -8.61
N ALA A 131 -2.77 7.09 -8.38
CA ALA A 131 -3.38 8.08 -7.50
C ALA A 131 -4.72 8.63 -8.04
N TRP A 132 -4.95 8.59 -9.36
CA TRP A 132 -6.19 9.07 -9.96
C TRP A 132 -7.43 8.28 -9.53
N ALA A 133 -7.25 7.03 -9.07
CA ALA A 133 -8.34 6.19 -8.56
C ALA A 133 -9.01 6.76 -7.30
N VAL A 134 -8.34 7.67 -6.57
CA VAL A 134 -8.83 8.21 -5.29
C VAL A 134 -9.02 9.72 -5.30
N CYS A 135 -8.82 10.37 -6.45
CA CYS A 135 -8.88 11.83 -6.56
C CYS A 135 -10.30 12.41 -6.38
N GLY A 136 -11.35 11.57 -6.31
CA GLY A 136 -12.73 12.00 -6.05
C GLY A 136 -13.30 12.92 -7.13
N ILE A 137 -12.69 12.93 -8.32
CA ILE A 137 -13.06 13.84 -9.43
C ILE A 137 -14.50 13.58 -9.88
N THR A 138 -14.96 12.33 -9.77
CA THR A 138 -16.33 11.89 -10.11
C THR A 138 -17.35 12.12 -9.00
N LEU A 139 -16.93 12.23 -7.74
CA LEU A 139 -17.82 12.46 -6.59
C LEU A 139 -18.26 13.93 -6.47
N ARG A 140 -17.60 14.85 -7.17
CA ARG A 140 -17.92 16.30 -7.16
C ARG A 140 -19.03 16.71 -8.13
N LYS A 141 -19.81 15.78 -8.67
CA LYS A 141 -20.94 16.10 -9.57
C LYS A 141 -22.16 16.73 -8.87
N GLY A 142 -22.01 17.20 -7.63
CA GLY A 142 -23.07 17.81 -6.83
C GLY A 142 -22.86 19.28 -6.45
N GLU A 143 -21.66 19.84 -6.56
CA GLU A 143 -21.39 21.25 -6.24
C GLU A 143 -20.30 21.79 -7.17
N ASP A 144 -20.65 22.77 -8.00
CA ASP A 144 -19.72 23.51 -8.85
C ASP A 144 -18.70 24.25 -7.98
N VAL A 145 -17.49 23.72 -7.87
CA VAL A 145 -16.32 24.49 -7.41
C VAL A 145 -15.08 24.02 -8.15
N ASP A 146 -14.66 24.86 -9.09
CA ASP A 146 -13.41 24.75 -9.83
C ASP A 146 -12.22 24.91 -8.86
N LEU A 147 -11.42 23.86 -8.72
CA LEU A 147 -10.20 23.86 -7.91
C LEU A 147 -9.09 23.15 -8.66
N CYS A 148 -8.69 23.72 -9.80
CA CYS A 148 -7.35 23.52 -10.35
C CYS A 148 -6.41 24.62 -9.84
N ALA A 149 -5.87 24.45 -8.64
CA ALA A 149 -4.58 24.99 -8.20
C ALA A 149 -4.46 24.74 -6.70
N GLN A 150 -3.58 23.84 -6.25
CA GLN A 150 -2.68 24.03 -5.10
C GLN A 150 -1.59 22.95 -5.19
N VAL A 151 -0.54 23.26 -5.96
CA VAL A 151 0.79 22.73 -5.69
C VAL A 151 1.27 23.45 -4.44
N VAL A 152 1.47 22.72 -3.35
CA VAL A 152 1.99 23.30 -2.11
C VAL A 152 3.51 23.17 -2.17
N ASP A 153 4.20 24.27 -2.43
CA ASP A 153 5.65 24.34 -2.23
C ASP A 153 5.95 24.54 -0.73
N PRO A 154 7.04 23.94 -0.19
CA PRO A 154 7.35 23.98 1.22
C PRO A 154 8.31 25.12 1.52
N GLU A 155 7.88 26.18 2.20
CA GLU A 155 8.75 27.01 3.07
C GLU A 155 7.97 28.21 3.59
N THR A 156 7.65 28.23 4.88
CA THR A 156 7.98 29.38 5.74
C THR A 156 7.62 29.11 7.20
N ALA A 157 8.65 28.91 8.01
CA ALA A 157 8.63 29.34 9.40
C ALA A 157 10.01 29.87 9.75
N ARG A 158 10.19 31.20 9.69
CA ARG A 158 10.82 32.07 10.71
C ARG A 158 11.24 33.43 10.11
N THR A 159 10.43 34.44 10.45
CA THR A 159 10.77 35.81 10.90
C THR A 159 12.17 36.39 10.63
N GLY A 160 12.21 37.59 10.00
CA GLY A 160 13.04 38.71 10.47
C GLY A 160 13.82 39.54 9.43
N THR A 161 13.25 40.73 9.11
CA THR A 161 13.89 42.06 8.84
C THR A 161 14.70 42.34 7.55
N ASP A 162 14.14 43.26 6.77
CA ASP A 162 14.65 44.39 5.96
C ASP A 162 16.09 44.40 5.41
N SER A 163 16.21 44.47 4.08
CA SER A 163 16.86 45.59 3.36
C SER A 163 16.78 45.41 1.83
N GLU A 164 16.46 46.51 1.14
CA GLU A 164 16.38 46.67 -0.31
C GLU A 164 17.75 46.49 -1.01
N VAL A 165 17.81 45.73 -2.12
CA VAL A 165 18.70 46.01 -3.26
C VAL A 165 18.03 45.52 -4.56
N SER A 166 17.87 46.43 -5.51
CA SER A 166 17.41 46.22 -6.89
C SER A 166 18.52 45.63 -7.77
N ILE A 167 18.19 44.78 -8.75
CA ILE A 167 18.88 44.62 -10.05
C ILE A 167 18.03 43.73 -11.01
N ILE A 168 17.51 44.38 -12.05
CA ILE A 168 17.33 44.00 -13.48
C ILE A 168 16.67 42.64 -13.82
N GLU A 169 15.41 42.73 -14.29
CA GLU A 169 14.73 41.77 -15.16
C GLU A 169 15.35 41.73 -16.57
N LYS A 170 15.58 40.52 -17.12
CA LYS A 170 15.37 40.19 -18.56
C LYS A 170 15.62 38.70 -18.86
N GLY A 171 14.63 38.07 -19.51
CA GLY A 171 14.71 36.77 -20.21
C GLY A 171 14.15 35.59 -19.38
N ASP A 172 13.20 34.77 -19.81
CA ASP A 172 12.52 34.61 -21.09
C ASP A 172 11.09 34.12 -20.83
N ALA A 173 10.12 35.02 -20.95
CA ALA A 173 8.68 34.72 -20.84
C ALA A 173 8.09 34.09 -22.12
N ILE A 174 8.92 33.48 -22.97
CA ILE A 174 8.53 33.00 -24.31
C ILE A 174 8.43 31.46 -24.40
N CYS A 175 8.98 30.69 -23.45
CA CYS A 175 8.99 29.21 -23.59
C CYS A 175 7.82 28.46 -22.90
N GLN A 176 6.97 29.14 -22.10
CA GLN A 176 5.93 28.44 -21.31
C GLN A 176 4.50 28.54 -21.87
N LYS A 177 4.24 29.47 -22.82
CA LYS A 177 2.88 29.65 -23.37
C LYS A 177 2.53 28.62 -24.45
N GLU A 178 3.50 28.11 -25.21
CA GLU A 178 3.24 27.22 -26.34
C GLU A 178 3.00 25.75 -25.97
N ARG A 179 3.30 25.33 -24.74
CA ARG A 179 3.06 23.94 -24.29
C ARG A 179 1.72 23.73 -23.58
N ALA A 180 1.03 24.82 -23.25
CA ALA A 180 -0.29 24.77 -22.61
C ALA A 180 -1.43 24.55 -23.63
N GLU A 181 -1.15 24.70 -24.93
CA GLU A 181 -2.07 24.36 -25.99
C GLU A 181 -1.91 22.87 -26.37
N ARG A 182 -3.00 22.10 -26.25
CA ARG A 182 -3.18 20.67 -26.62
C ARG A 182 -2.91 19.60 -25.56
N LEU A 183 -3.43 19.78 -24.35
CA LEU A 183 -3.96 18.61 -23.65
C LEU A 183 -5.43 18.87 -23.40
N GLU A 184 -6.30 18.31 -24.25
CA GLU A 184 -7.71 18.15 -23.91
C GLU A 184 -7.78 17.65 -22.47
N SER A 185 -8.61 18.25 -21.62
CA SER A 185 -8.74 17.78 -20.25
C SER A 185 -9.30 16.35 -20.29
N TRP A 186 -8.55 15.38 -19.76
CA TRP A 186 -9.01 13.99 -19.84
C TRP A 186 -10.24 13.82 -18.96
N ASP A 187 -11.23 13.10 -19.46
CA ASP A 187 -12.47 12.82 -18.76
C ASP A 187 -12.21 12.29 -17.32
N PRO A 188 -12.82 12.90 -16.29
CA PRO A 188 -12.69 12.45 -14.91
C PRO A 188 -12.92 10.96 -14.67
N GLN A 189 -13.96 10.39 -15.29
CA GLN A 189 -14.31 8.98 -15.09
C GLN A 189 -13.25 8.07 -15.71
N TRP A 190 -12.76 8.46 -16.89
CA TRP A 190 -11.67 7.79 -17.56
C TRP A 190 -10.37 7.83 -16.73
N LYS A 191 -10.01 8.99 -16.13
CA LYS A 191 -8.82 9.08 -15.27
C LYS A 191 -8.91 8.15 -14.06
N GLU A 192 -10.08 8.10 -13.43
CA GLU A 192 -10.31 7.23 -12.29
C GLU A 192 -10.23 5.73 -12.67
N GLU A 193 -10.85 5.36 -13.79
CA GLU A 193 -10.73 4.00 -14.36
C GLU A 193 -9.27 3.64 -14.66
N LEU A 194 -8.51 4.54 -15.29
CA LEU A 194 -7.09 4.28 -15.55
C LEU A 194 -6.30 4.13 -14.25
N GLY A 195 -6.59 4.96 -13.23
CA GLY A 195 -5.98 4.82 -11.92
C GLY A 195 -6.28 3.46 -11.28
N ARG A 196 -7.52 2.97 -11.39
CA ARG A 196 -7.90 1.63 -10.91
C ARG A 196 -7.13 0.53 -11.63
N ARG A 197 -6.91 0.67 -12.94
CA ARG A 197 -6.08 -0.26 -13.73
C ARG A 197 -4.60 -0.22 -13.32
N ALA A 198 -4.04 0.97 -13.10
CA ALA A 198 -2.66 1.11 -12.63
C ALA A 198 -2.44 0.42 -11.27
N LYS A 199 -3.41 0.53 -10.36
CA LYS A 199 -3.39 -0.24 -9.09
C LYS A 199 -3.40 -1.75 -9.34
N MET A 200 -4.25 -2.24 -10.26
CA MET A 200 -4.28 -3.66 -10.63
C MET A 200 -2.95 -4.16 -11.21
N VAL A 201 -2.25 -3.34 -12.02
CA VAL A 201 -0.91 -3.67 -12.53
C VAL A 201 0.07 -3.85 -11.37
N LEU A 202 0.10 -2.93 -10.41
CA LEU A 202 0.95 -3.02 -9.24
C LEU A 202 0.67 -4.27 -8.41
N GLU A 203 -0.60 -4.61 -8.17
CA GLU A 203 -0.94 -5.82 -7.40
C GLU A 203 -0.70 -7.11 -8.17
N THR A 204 -0.84 -7.10 -9.49
CA THR A 204 -0.50 -8.25 -10.34
C THR A 204 0.99 -8.57 -10.24
N GLY A 205 1.86 -7.56 -10.24
CA GLY A 205 3.29 -7.78 -10.05
C GLY A 205 3.63 -8.38 -8.68
N ARG A 206 2.97 -7.92 -7.60
CA ARG A 206 3.13 -8.51 -6.26
C ARG A 206 2.61 -9.95 -6.20
N ALA A 207 1.45 -10.21 -6.80
CA ALA A 207 0.86 -11.54 -6.89
C ALA A 207 1.75 -12.52 -7.70
N ARG A 208 2.36 -12.06 -8.80
CA ARG A 208 3.36 -12.82 -9.57
C ARG A 208 4.57 -13.20 -8.72
N TYR A 209 5.12 -12.26 -7.95
CA TYR A 209 6.21 -12.56 -7.00
C TYR A 209 5.78 -13.60 -5.96
N LEU A 210 4.60 -13.42 -5.36
CA LEU A 210 4.05 -14.35 -4.36
C LEU A 210 3.77 -15.75 -4.94
N THR A 211 3.44 -15.84 -6.22
CA THR A 211 3.29 -17.12 -6.93
C THR A 211 4.62 -17.84 -7.07
N LYS A 212 5.71 -17.11 -7.38
CA LYS A 212 7.06 -17.69 -7.48
C LYS A 212 7.55 -18.31 -6.16
N ILE A 213 7.08 -17.82 -5.02
CA ILE A 213 7.43 -18.39 -3.70
C ILE A 213 6.44 -19.48 -3.23
N GLY A 214 5.60 -20.00 -4.13
CA GLY A 214 4.85 -21.24 -3.92
C GLY A 214 3.39 -21.08 -3.47
N PHE A 215 2.74 -19.94 -3.77
CA PHE A 215 1.32 -19.74 -3.50
C PHE A 215 0.49 -19.69 -4.77
N THR A 216 -0.73 -20.23 -4.71
CA THR A 216 -1.78 -19.89 -5.67
C THR A 216 -2.37 -18.54 -5.24
N THR A 217 -2.19 -17.52 -6.08
CA THR A 217 -2.57 -16.13 -5.74
C THR A 217 -3.75 -15.61 -6.57
N LYS A 218 -4.54 -14.71 -5.98
CA LYS A 218 -5.60 -13.95 -6.66
C LYS A 218 -5.60 -12.51 -6.19
N VAL A 219 -5.74 -11.57 -7.12
CA VAL A 219 -6.04 -10.17 -6.82
C VAL A 219 -7.54 -9.97 -6.98
N ILE A 220 -8.24 -9.60 -5.90
CA ILE A 220 -9.70 -9.47 -5.90
C ILE A 220 -10.14 -8.13 -5.29
N LYS A 221 -11.37 -7.72 -5.63
CA LYS A 221 -12.04 -6.60 -4.96
C LYS A 221 -12.79 -7.13 -3.73
N TYR A 222 -12.47 -6.63 -2.53
CA TYR A 222 -13.08 -7.14 -1.29
C TYR A 222 -14.34 -6.36 -0.86
N VAL A 223 -14.52 -5.14 -1.39
CA VAL A 223 -15.72 -4.31 -1.23
C VAL A 223 -16.02 -3.54 -2.53
N PRO A 224 -17.26 -3.07 -2.74
CA PRO A 224 -17.57 -2.16 -3.83
C PRO A 224 -16.72 -0.88 -3.77
N GLU A 225 -16.42 -0.31 -4.93
CA GLU A 225 -15.64 0.93 -5.08
C GLU A 225 -16.33 2.12 -4.41
N THR A 226 -17.67 2.10 -4.34
CA THR A 226 -18.49 3.08 -3.62
C THR A 226 -18.30 3.05 -2.10
N VAL A 227 -17.77 1.95 -1.55
CA VAL A 227 -17.45 1.82 -0.12
C VAL A 227 -15.99 2.25 0.14
N SER A 228 -15.07 1.82 -0.72
CA SER A 228 -13.67 2.22 -0.67
C SER A 228 -13.05 2.17 -2.06
N PRO A 229 -12.37 3.23 -2.55
CA PRO A 229 -11.59 3.18 -3.78
C PRO A 229 -10.24 2.44 -3.59
N GLU A 230 -9.87 2.14 -2.35
CA GLU A 230 -8.80 1.21 -1.98
C GLU A 230 -9.45 -0.13 -1.61
N ASN A 231 -9.88 -0.90 -2.61
CA ASN A 231 -10.65 -2.13 -2.41
C ASN A 231 -9.95 -3.40 -2.95
N LEU A 232 -8.67 -3.32 -3.30
CA LEU A 232 -7.92 -4.48 -3.75
C LEU A 232 -7.36 -5.30 -2.58
N LEU A 233 -7.36 -6.60 -2.75
CA LEU A 233 -6.83 -7.59 -1.82
C LEU A 233 -6.05 -8.64 -2.60
N ILE A 234 -4.86 -8.99 -2.12
CA ILE A 234 -4.10 -10.14 -2.62
C ILE A 234 -4.36 -11.30 -1.67
N LEU A 235 -5.00 -12.33 -2.18
CA LEU A 235 -5.21 -13.61 -1.51
C LEU A 235 -4.14 -14.58 -1.99
N GLY A 236 -3.47 -15.26 -1.06
CA GLY A 236 -2.58 -16.38 -1.37
C GLY A 236 -2.96 -17.60 -0.55
N ILE A 237 -3.05 -18.75 -1.20
CA ILE A 237 -3.30 -20.04 -0.56
C ILE A 237 -2.22 -20.99 -1.01
N LYS A 238 -1.63 -21.72 -0.06
CA LYS A 238 -0.73 -22.82 -0.36
C LYS A 238 -1.59 -24.05 -0.58
N GLU A 239 -1.54 -24.63 -1.77
CA GLU A 239 -2.23 -25.89 -2.01
C GLU A 239 -1.62 -26.96 -1.09
N PRO A 240 -2.45 -27.79 -0.44
CA PRO A 240 -1.92 -28.90 0.33
C PRO A 240 -1.06 -29.75 -0.60
N ALA A 241 0.13 -30.15 -0.13
CA ALA A 241 0.93 -31.11 -0.86
C ALA A 241 0.04 -32.32 -1.17
N CYS A 242 -0.03 -32.70 -2.45
CA CYS A 242 -0.76 -33.90 -2.86
C CYS A 242 -0.20 -35.07 -2.02
N PRO A 243 -1.05 -35.81 -1.28
CA PRO A 243 -0.61 -36.88 -0.40
C PRO A 243 0.08 -38.03 -1.15
#